data_AF-A0A918RFA8-F1
#
_entry.id   AF-A0A918RFA8-F1
#
_cell.length_a   1.000
_cell.length_b   1.000
_cell.length_c   1.000
_cell.angle_alpha   90.00
_cell.angle_beta   90.00
_cell.angle_gamma   90.00
#
_symmetry.space_group_name_H-M   'P 1'
#
loop_
_entity.id
_entity.type
_entity.pdbx_description
1 polymer ?
#
loop_
_entity_poly.entity_id
_entity_poly.type
_entity_poly.pdbx_seq_one_letter_code
_entity_poly.pdbx_strand_id
1 'polypeptide(L)'
;MITFRLPWWAFCAGLGVVIAASTIGARQSIESALYLWGVLLLLDGCLGTRILPGLTPHASYPADWRAIEKNLYCRKQGIARIAVSVALAGSLCIGVELAGQSDLTNWYSLGAIVGWCGLWLVAALSAIRDALAND
;
A
#
# COMPACT_ATOMS: atom_id res chain seq x y z
N MET A 1 -23.17 6.71 6.50
CA MET A 1 -22.17 5.75 6.00
C MET A 1 -20.89 6.52 5.72
N ILE A 2 -19.82 6.29 6.49
CA ILE A 2 -18.53 6.98 6.31
C ILE A 2 -17.90 6.43 5.02
N THR A 3 -17.87 7.22 3.96
CA THR A 3 -17.17 6.87 2.71
C THR A 3 -15.72 7.29 2.82
N PHE A 4 -14.82 6.32 3.03
CA PHE A 4 -13.38 6.51 2.93
C PHE A 4 -13.00 6.73 1.47
N ARG A 5 -12.75 7.97 1.06
CA ARG A 5 -12.48 8.29 -0.35
C ARG A 5 -11.02 8.03 -0.70
N LEU A 6 -10.09 8.23 0.24
CA LEU A 6 -8.65 8.14 0.00
C LEU A 6 -8.15 6.69 -0.24
N PRO A 7 -8.65 5.65 0.46
CA PRO A 7 -8.35 4.27 0.10
C PRO A 7 -8.78 3.89 -1.32
N TRP A 8 -9.89 4.43 -1.82
CA TRP A 8 -10.33 4.18 -3.20
C TRP A 8 -9.37 4.74 -4.24
N TRP A 9 -8.70 5.86 -3.95
CA TRP A 9 -7.65 6.37 -4.84
C TRP A 9 -6.47 5.40 -4.94
N ALA A 10 -6.01 4.86 -3.82
CA ALA A 10 -4.95 3.84 -3.83
C ALA A 10 -5.38 2.59 -4.61
N PHE A 11 -6.62 2.14 -4.44
CA PHE A 11 -7.19 1.03 -5.20
C PHE A 11 -7.21 1.31 -6.71
N CYS A 12 -7.78 2.43 -7.13
CA CYS A 12 -7.88 2.80 -8.55
C CYS A 12 -6.49 3.02 -9.17
N ALA A 13 -5.56 3.65 -8.44
CA ALA A 13 -4.18 3.81 -8.89
C ALA A 13 -3.50 2.45 -9.08
N GLY A 14 -3.67 1.53 -8.13
CA GLY A 14 -3.15 0.16 -8.25
C GLY A 14 -3.70 -0.57 -9.46
N LEU A 15 -5.01 -0.49 -9.71
CA LEU A 15 -5.63 -1.07 -10.90
C LEU A 15 -5.04 -0.46 -12.20
N GLY A 16 -4.90 0.87 -12.24
CA GLY A 16 -4.30 1.56 -13.37
C GLY A 16 -2.86 1.15 -13.65
N VAL A 17 -2.05 0.96 -12.60
CA VAL A 17 -0.66 0.48 -12.72
C VAL A 17 -0.62 -0.95 -13.26
N VAL A 18 -1.49 -1.85 -12.77
CA VAL A 18 -1.56 -3.23 -13.27
C VAL A 18 -1.94 -3.26 -14.75
N ILE A 19 -2.95 -2.49 -15.15
CA ILE A 19 -3.37 -2.39 -16.57
C ILE A 19 -2.22 -1.84 -17.42
N ALA A 20 -1.57 -0.77 -16.97
CA ALA A 20 -0.44 -0.17 -17.67
C ALA A 20 0.70 -1.18 -17.84
N ALA A 21 1.04 -1.93 -16.79
CA ALA A 21 2.07 -2.98 -16.81
C ALA A 21 1.77 -4.06 -17.86
N SER A 22 0.51 -4.44 -18.04
CA SER A 22 0.09 -5.42 -19.04
C SER A 22 0.15 -4.91 -20.48
N THR A 23 0.21 -3.59 -20.69
CA THR A 23 0.15 -2.97 -22.03
C THR A 23 1.46 -2.34 -22.50
N ILE A 24 2.42 -2.12 -21.59
CA ILE A 24 3.62 -1.31 -21.88
C ILE A 24 4.68 -2.04 -22.71
N GLY A 25 4.63 -3.38 -22.77
CA GLY A 25 5.59 -4.21 -23.53
C GLY A 25 7.04 -4.01 -23.07
N ALA A 26 7.26 -3.96 -21.76
CA ALA A 26 8.57 -3.68 -21.18
C ALA A 26 9.38 -4.97 -20.95
N ARG A 27 10.60 -4.83 -20.43
CA ARG A 27 11.37 -5.98 -19.95
C ARG A 27 10.64 -6.64 -18.78
N GLN A 28 10.71 -7.96 -18.70
CA GLN A 28 10.05 -8.77 -17.66
C GLN A 28 10.35 -8.30 -16.22
N SER A 29 11.57 -7.80 -15.96
CA SER A 29 11.97 -7.22 -14.66
C SER A 29 11.16 -5.98 -14.29
N ILE A 30 10.95 -5.09 -15.26
CA ILE A 30 10.15 -3.87 -15.11
C ILE A 30 8.67 -4.25 -14.95
N GLU A 31 8.17 -5.18 -15.77
CA GLU A 31 6.78 -5.64 -15.68
C GLU A 31 6.49 -6.25 -14.30
N SER A 32 7.36 -7.11 -13.81
CA SER A 32 7.22 -7.75 -12.49
C SER A 32 7.24 -6.73 -11.36
N ALA A 33 8.10 -5.71 -11.45
CA ALA A 33 8.14 -4.62 -10.48
C ALA A 33 6.86 -3.77 -10.51
N LEU A 34 6.35 -3.45 -11.70
CA LEU A 34 5.09 -2.71 -11.85
C LEU A 34 3.90 -3.53 -11.35
N TYR A 35 3.85 -4.84 -11.63
CA TYR A 35 2.81 -5.73 -11.08
C TYR A 35 2.86 -5.76 -9.56
N LEU A 36 4.04 -5.93 -8.96
CA LEU A 36 4.18 -5.90 -7.51
C LEU A 36 3.68 -4.56 -6.97
N TRP A 37 4.13 -3.43 -7.53
CA TRP A 37 3.70 -2.11 -7.07
C TRP A 37 2.19 -1.92 -7.17
N GLY A 38 1.59 -2.30 -8.30
CA GLY A 38 0.15 -2.26 -8.50
C GLY A 38 -0.61 -3.12 -7.49
N VAL A 39 -0.12 -4.33 -7.19
CA VAL A 39 -0.68 -5.21 -6.16
C VAL A 39 -0.57 -4.59 -4.77
N LEU A 40 0.57 -3.98 -4.41
CA LEU A 40 0.73 -3.31 -3.10
C LEU A 40 -0.26 -2.13 -2.93
N LEU A 41 -0.53 -1.37 -4.00
CA LEU A 41 -1.50 -0.28 -4.00
C LEU A 41 -2.95 -0.79 -3.92
N LEU A 42 -3.28 -1.87 -4.63
CA LEU A 42 -4.58 -2.54 -4.52
C LEU A 42 -4.81 -3.07 -3.10
N LEU A 43 -3.80 -3.72 -2.51
CA LEU A 43 -3.84 -4.18 -1.13
C LEU A 43 -4.01 -3.02 -0.16
N ASP A 44 -3.31 -1.91 -0.37
CA ASP A 44 -3.47 -0.71 0.45
C ASP A 44 -4.91 -0.19 0.42
N GLY A 45 -5.50 -0.05 -0.77
CA GLY A 45 -6.89 0.36 -0.91
C GLY A 45 -7.88 -0.62 -0.26
N CYS A 46 -7.66 -1.92 -0.41
CA CYS A 46 -8.47 -2.98 0.22
C CYS A 46 -8.39 -2.93 1.75
N LEU A 47 -7.17 -2.79 2.31
CA LEU A 47 -6.95 -2.68 3.74
C LEU A 47 -7.58 -1.40 4.30
N GLY A 48 -7.46 -0.27 3.59
CA GLY A 48 -8.06 1.00 3.97
C GLY A 48 -9.58 1.00 3.95
N THR A 49 -10.19 0.33 2.98
CA THR A 49 -11.67 0.25 2.86
C THR A 49 -12.30 -0.78 3.79
N ARG A 50 -11.61 -1.90 4.08
CA ARG A 50 -12.20 -3.02 4.85
C ARG A 50 -11.65 -3.20 6.25
N ILE A 51 -10.35 -3.03 6.45
CA ILE A 51 -9.68 -3.34 7.73
C ILE A 51 -9.60 -2.11 8.63
N LEU A 52 -9.26 -0.94 8.06
CA LEU A 52 -9.16 0.30 8.84
C LEU A 52 -10.42 0.59 9.67
N PRO A 53 -11.66 0.43 9.15
CA PRO A 53 -12.87 0.63 9.95
C PRO A 53 -13.01 -0.34 11.12
N GLY A 54 -12.56 -1.59 10.95
CA GLY A 54 -12.57 -2.60 12.02
C GLY A 54 -11.53 -2.36 13.11
N LEU A 55 -10.43 -1.66 12.79
CA LEU A 55 -9.38 -1.30 13.76
C LEU A 55 -9.73 -0.07 14.62
N THR A 56 -10.81 0.62 14.30
CA THR A 56 -11.21 1.89 14.93
C THR A 56 -12.66 1.89 15.41
N PRO A 57 -13.12 0.85 16.14
CA PRO A 57 -14.51 0.77 16.60
C PRO A 57 -14.89 1.88 17.59
N HIS A 58 -13.90 2.56 18.18
CA HIS A 58 -14.08 3.61 19.19
C HIS A 58 -13.99 5.04 18.65
N ALA A 59 -13.69 5.24 17.36
CA ALA A 59 -13.73 6.56 16.74
C ALA A 59 -15.21 7.00 16.69
N SER A 60 -15.62 7.68 17.75
CA SER A 60 -17.02 7.96 18.07
C SER A 60 -17.56 9.10 17.21
N TYR A 61 -16.66 9.91 16.65
CA TYR A 61 -17.01 11.10 15.89
C TYR A 61 -16.47 11.05 14.45
N PRO A 62 -17.24 11.52 13.46
CA PRO A 62 -16.79 11.62 12.06
C PRO A 62 -15.51 12.44 11.82
N ALA A 63 -15.11 13.28 12.79
CA ALA A 63 -13.90 14.09 12.73
C ALA A 63 -12.64 13.23 12.87
N ASP A 64 -12.61 12.33 13.85
CA ASP A 64 -11.50 11.42 14.15
C ASP A 64 -11.21 10.53 12.94
N TRP A 65 -12.28 10.01 12.32
CA TRP A 65 -12.20 9.24 11.08
C TRP A 65 -11.48 9.97 9.96
N ARG A 66 -11.83 11.24 9.73
CA ARG A 66 -11.17 12.07 8.70
C ARG A 66 -9.72 12.37 9.08
N ALA A 67 -9.43 12.57 10.37
CA ALA A 67 -8.07 12.79 10.85
C ALA A 67 -7.18 11.56 10.63
N ILE A 68 -7.69 10.37 10.96
CA ILE A 68 -7.02 9.08 10.74
C ILE A 68 -6.77 8.86 9.25
N GLU A 69 -7.79 9.02 8.41
CA GLU A 69 -7.68 8.86 6.95
C GLU A 69 -6.63 9.82 6.37
N LYS A 70 -6.64 11.10 6.78
CA LYS A 70 -5.68 12.11 6.33
C LYS A 70 -4.26 11.81 6.81
N ASN A 71 -4.09 11.36 8.06
CA ASN A 71 -2.78 10.99 8.61
C ASN A 71 -2.18 9.81 7.84
N LEU A 72 -3.00 8.78 7.59
CA LEU A 72 -2.58 7.55 6.94
C LEU A 72 -2.25 7.72 5.45
N TYR A 73 -3.03 8.54 4.72
CA TYR A 73 -2.91 8.65 3.25
C TYR A 73 -2.22 9.93 2.76
N CYS A 74 -2.31 11.06 3.47
CA CYS A 74 -1.86 12.35 2.95
C CYS A 74 -0.69 12.97 3.73
N ARG A 75 -0.45 12.57 4.99
CA ARG A 75 0.66 13.10 5.79
C ARG A 75 1.92 12.23 5.65
N LYS A 76 2.86 12.42 6.58
CA LYS A 76 4.16 11.73 6.62
C LYS A 76 4.04 10.20 6.45
N GLN A 77 3.03 9.59 7.06
CA GLN A 77 2.82 8.13 6.97
C GLN A 77 2.41 7.70 5.56
N GLY A 78 1.52 8.45 4.89
CA GLY A 78 1.12 8.17 3.51
C GLY A 78 2.27 8.30 2.52
N ILE A 79 3.06 9.38 2.64
CA ILE A 79 4.25 9.59 1.81
C ILE A 79 5.28 8.48 2.04
N ALA A 80 5.59 8.16 3.31
CA ALA A 80 6.54 7.12 3.66
C ALA A 80 6.11 5.75 3.11
N ARG A 81 4.82 5.42 3.23
CA ARG A 81 4.25 4.19 2.66
C ARG A 81 4.43 4.15 1.15
N ILE A 82 3.97 5.16 0.41
CA ILE A 82 4.13 5.16 -1.06
C ILE A 82 5.61 5.00 -1.43
N ALA A 83 6.51 5.73 -0.78
CA ALA A 83 7.95 5.61 -1.01
C ALA A 83 8.49 4.19 -0.75
N VAL A 84 8.06 3.54 0.34
CA VAL A 84 8.44 2.15 0.63
C VAL A 84 7.86 1.17 -0.40
N SER A 85 6.61 1.35 -0.85
CA SER A 85 6.03 0.48 -1.89
C SER A 85 6.80 0.55 -3.21
N VAL A 86 7.24 1.77 -3.59
CA VAL A 86 8.07 2.00 -4.77
C VAL A 86 9.47 1.40 -4.57
N ALA A 87 10.06 1.55 -3.39
CA ALA A 87 11.37 0.97 -3.07
C ALA A 87 11.33 -0.57 -3.10
N LEU A 88 10.26 -1.20 -2.60
CA LEU A 88 10.06 -2.65 -2.66
C LEU A 88 9.89 -3.15 -4.11
N ALA A 89 9.17 -2.40 -4.94
CA ALA A 89 9.06 -2.71 -6.36
C ALA A 89 10.40 -2.56 -7.10
N GLY A 90 11.14 -1.48 -6.81
CA GLY A 90 12.48 -1.25 -7.37
C GLY A 90 13.50 -2.31 -6.95
N SER A 91 13.48 -2.74 -5.68
CA SER A 91 14.36 -3.81 -5.22
C SER A 91 14.03 -5.15 -5.87
N LEU A 92 12.75 -5.44 -6.15
CA LEU A 92 12.36 -6.61 -6.95
C LEU A 92 12.94 -6.53 -8.36
N CYS A 93 12.87 -5.36 -9.03
CA CYS A 93 13.46 -5.18 -10.36
C CYS A 93 14.96 -5.53 -10.38
N ILE A 94 15.71 -5.04 -9.39
CA ILE A 94 17.14 -5.33 -9.25
C ILE A 94 17.37 -6.82 -8.93
N GLY A 95 16.55 -7.38 -8.04
CA GLY A 95 16.63 -8.80 -7.66
C GLY A 95 16.37 -9.76 -8.81
N VAL A 96 15.40 -9.45 -9.69
CA VAL A 96 15.12 -10.25 -10.90
C VAL A 96 16.31 -10.26 -11.85
N GLU A 97 16.91 -9.09 -12.10
CA GLU A 97 18.07 -8.96 -12.99
C GLU A 97 19.31 -9.68 -12.44
N LEU A 98 19.49 -9.74 -11.12
CA LEU A 98 20.63 -10.39 -10.47
C LEU A 98 20.46 -11.89 -10.25
N ALA A 99 19.26 -12.34 -9.86
CA ALA A 99 19.06 -13.71 -9.40
C ALA A 99 18.85 -14.71 -10.55
N GLY A 100 18.36 -14.27 -11.72
CA GLY A 100 18.15 -15.11 -12.91
C GLY A 100 17.23 -16.33 -12.75
N GLN A 101 16.74 -16.61 -11.53
CA GLN A 101 15.95 -17.77 -11.15
C GLN A 101 14.56 -17.34 -10.67
N SER A 102 13.53 -17.96 -11.25
CA SER A 102 12.12 -17.65 -11.00
C SER A 102 11.66 -17.91 -9.57
N ASP A 103 12.22 -18.91 -8.88
CA ASP A 103 11.77 -19.28 -7.53
C ASP A 103 12.14 -18.22 -6.49
N LEU A 104 13.34 -17.65 -6.58
CA LEU A 104 13.77 -16.58 -5.68
C LEU A 104 12.92 -15.33 -5.85
N THR A 105 12.55 -14.98 -7.09
CA THR A 105 11.66 -13.84 -7.37
C THR A 105 10.32 -14.00 -6.67
N ASN A 106 9.72 -15.18 -6.70
CA ASN A 106 8.43 -15.43 -6.03
C ASN A 106 8.54 -15.23 -4.51
N TRP A 107 9.61 -15.73 -3.88
CA TRP A 107 9.85 -15.52 -2.45
C TRP A 107 10.10 -14.06 -2.09
N TYR A 108 10.81 -13.31 -2.93
CA TYR A 108 10.99 -11.87 -2.75
C TYR A 108 9.67 -11.11 -2.86
N SER A 109 8.84 -11.41 -3.86
CA SER A 109 7.52 -10.80 -4.01
C SER A 109 6.62 -11.11 -2.81
N LEU A 110 6.61 -12.36 -2.33
CA LEU A 110 5.85 -12.75 -1.15
C LEU A 110 6.34 -11.99 0.10
N GLY A 111 7.65 -11.93 0.31
CA GLY A 111 8.25 -11.19 1.42
C GLY A 111 7.93 -9.70 1.37
N ALA A 112 7.94 -9.10 0.18
CA ALA A 112 7.54 -7.70 -0.02
C ALA A 112 6.07 -7.45 0.34
N ILE A 113 5.16 -8.35 -0.07
CA ILE A 113 3.74 -8.26 0.26
C ILE A 113 3.52 -8.37 1.78
N VAL A 114 4.11 -9.39 2.42
CA VAL A 114 3.97 -9.59 3.87
C VAL A 114 4.56 -8.44 4.66
N GLY A 115 5.77 -8.00 4.30
CA GLY A 115 6.43 -6.85 4.92
C GLY A 115 5.63 -5.56 4.75
N TRP A 116 5.06 -5.34 3.57
CA TRP A 116 4.16 -4.21 3.29
C TRP A 116 2.91 -4.24 4.16
N CYS A 117 2.24 -5.39 4.31
CA CYS A 117 1.07 -5.52 5.20
C CYS A 117 1.42 -5.19 6.66
N GLY A 118 2.59 -5.63 7.15
CA GLY A 118 3.07 -5.29 8.49
C GLY A 118 3.30 -3.78 8.65
N LEU A 119 3.99 -3.15 7.70
CA LEU A 119 4.22 -1.70 7.70
C LEU A 119 2.92 -0.90 7.58
N TRP A 120 1.97 -1.39 6.78
CA TRP A 120 0.63 -0.79 6.64
C TRP A 120 -0.09 -0.79 7.99
N LEU A 121 -0.07 -1.92 8.70
CA LEU A 121 -0.71 -2.05 10.01
C LEU A 121 -0.09 -1.10 11.04
N VAL A 122 1.24 -1.03 11.10
CA VAL A 122 1.94 -0.10 12.00
C VAL A 122 1.60 1.35 11.67
N ALA A 123 1.56 1.71 10.39
CA ALA A 123 1.16 3.04 9.96
C ALA A 123 -0.29 3.34 10.35
N ALA A 124 -1.21 2.39 10.17
CA ALA A 124 -2.60 2.55 10.57
C ALA A 124 -2.73 2.76 12.08
N LEU A 125 -2.10 1.93 12.91
CA LEU A 125 -2.10 2.08 14.37
C LEU A 125 -1.49 3.41 14.82
N SER A 126 -0.43 3.86 14.16
CA SER A 126 0.18 5.16 14.42
C SER A 126 -0.75 6.31 14.03
N ALA A 127 -1.43 6.23 12.87
CA ALA A 127 -2.44 7.21 12.45
C ALA A 127 -3.58 7.34 13.46
N ILE A 128 -4.04 6.21 13.99
CA ILE A 128 -5.11 6.11 14.99
C ILE A 128 -4.67 6.76 16.29
N ARG A 129 -3.51 6.35 16.81
CA ARG A 129 -2.94 6.91 18.04
C ARG A 129 -2.76 8.43 17.92
N ASP A 130 -2.17 8.90 16.81
CA ASP A 130 -1.90 10.31 16.61
C ASP A 130 -3.19 11.13 16.40
N ALA A 131 -4.27 10.52 15.89
CA ALA A 131 -5.57 11.18 15.82
C ALA A 131 -6.22 11.29 17.20
N LEU A 132 -6.26 10.19 17.98
CA LEU A 132 -6.90 10.14 19.29
C LEU A 132 -6.14 10.88 20.40
N ALA A 133 -4.82 11.06 20.26
CA ALA A 133 -4.01 11.78 21.24
C ALA A 133 -4.05 13.31 21.08
N ASN A 134 -4.63 13.81 19.99
CA ASN A 134 -4.79 15.24 19.72
C ASN A 134 -6.21 15.76 20.03
N ASP A 135 -7.08 14.90 20.57
CA ASP A 135 -8.36 15.24 21.21
C ASP A 135 -8.18 15.32 22.73
#